data_AF-A0A935YF51-F1
#
_entry.id   AF-A0A935YF51-F1
#
_cell.length_a   1.000
_cell.length_b   1.000
_cell.length_c   1.000
_cell.angle_alpha   90.00
_cell.angle_beta   90.00
_cell.angle_gamma   90.00
#
_symmetry.space_group_name_H-M   'P 1'
#
loop_
_entity.id
_entity.type
_entity.pdbx_description
1 polymer ?
#
loop_
_entity_poly.entity_id
_entity_poly.type
_entity_poly.pdbx_seq_one_letter_code
_entity_poly.pdbx_strand_id
1 'polypeptide(L)'
;MFRREALELGRYKRDPNRWQTEFGRWVADFGVPRIVTVLGQDPNLRVTKHAVYHWLKGYAPRPDRALALVEMSQGRLTLDAIYQHGRQMRRSEGDAGGPQ
;
A
#
# COMPACT_ATOMS: atom_id res chain seq x y z
N MET A 1 -16.19 1.55 -11.28
CA MET A 1 -15.12 1.80 -12.26
C MET A 1 -13.93 2.43 -11.54
N PHE A 2 -12.82 1.72 -11.30
CA PHE A 2 -11.70 2.33 -10.52
C PHE A 2 -10.29 2.07 -11.06
N ARG A 3 -10.14 1.28 -12.14
CA ARG A 3 -8.81 0.93 -12.69
C ARG A 3 -8.29 1.94 -13.73
N ARG A 4 -9.15 2.59 -14.52
CA ARG A 4 -8.73 3.47 -15.63
C ARG A 4 -8.62 4.95 -15.22
N GLU A 5 -9.62 5.52 -14.54
CA GLU A 5 -9.63 6.96 -14.23
C GLU A 5 -8.55 7.42 -13.24
N ALA A 6 -8.23 6.62 -12.22
CA ALA A 6 -7.19 6.96 -11.24
C ALA A 6 -5.77 6.91 -11.84
N LEU A 7 -5.60 6.11 -12.90
CA LEU A 7 -4.37 6.04 -13.67
C LEU A 7 -4.23 7.30 -14.56
N GLU A 8 -5.30 7.77 -15.20
CA GLU A 8 -5.26 8.91 -16.13
C GLU A 8 -5.04 10.27 -15.46
N LEU A 9 -5.40 10.44 -14.19
CA LEU A 9 -5.32 11.73 -13.50
C LEU A 9 -3.91 12.20 -13.09
N GLY A 10 -2.84 11.44 -13.35
CA GLY A 10 -1.45 11.91 -13.18
C GLY A 10 -1.03 12.36 -11.76
N ARG A 11 -1.87 12.17 -10.73
CA ARG A 11 -1.68 12.74 -9.38
C ARG A 11 -0.56 12.11 -8.54
N TYR A 12 0.08 11.07 -9.03
CA TYR A 12 1.22 10.43 -8.36
C TYR A 12 2.24 10.01 -9.42
N LYS A 13 3.49 10.49 -9.32
CA LYS A 13 4.64 9.97 -10.08
C LYS A 13 4.58 8.44 -9.97
N ARG A 14 4.30 7.75 -11.07
CA ARG A 14 4.11 6.29 -11.09
C ARG A 14 5.48 5.68 -10.96
N ASP A 15 5.82 5.21 -9.76
CA ASP A 15 6.72 4.08 -9.69
C ASP A 15 5.86 2.86 -10.05
N PRO A 16 6.02 2.25 -11.24
CA PRO A 16 5.19 1.12 -11.65
C PRO A 16 5.42 -0.09 -10.73
N ASN A 17 6.55 -0.18 -10.02
CA ASN A 17 6.89 -1.34 -9.20
C ASN A 17 6.00 -1.44 -7.96
N ARG A 18 5.54 -0.31 -7.41
CA ARG A 18 4.69 -0.31 -6.20
C ARG A 18 3.36 -1.03 -6.36
N TRP A 19 2.87 -1.10 -7.60
CA TRP A 19 1.62 -1.77 -7.94
C TRP A 19 1.83 -3.21 -8.42
N GLN A 20 3.07 -3.66 -8.55
CA GLN A 20 3.41 -5.01 -9.00
C GLN A 20 3.57 -6.00 -7.84
N THR A 21 3.73 -5.51 -6.61
CA THR A 21 3.80 -6.38 -5.43
C THR A 21 2.42 -6.89 -5.02
N GLU A 22 2.36 -8.01 -4.28
CA GLU A 22 1.09 -8.54 -3.77
C GLU A 22 0.31 -7.51 -2.96
N PHE A 23 0.98 -6.80 -2.04
CA PHE A 23 0.37 -5.72 -1.28
C PHE A 23 -0.17 -4.60 -2.18
N GLY A 24 0.62 -4.13 -3.15
CA GLY A 24 0.20 -3.08 -4.07
C GLY A 24 -1.01 -3.48 -4.92
N ARG A 25 -1.01 -4.71 -5.45
CA ARG A 25 -2.12 -5.27 -6.23
C ARG A 25 -3.37 -5.40 -5.38
N TRP A 26 -3.24 -5.87 -4.15
CA TRP A 26 -4.37 -5.99 -3.22
C TRP A 26 -4.97 -4.61 -2.89
N VAL A 27 -4.13 -3.60 -2.59
CA VAL A 27 -4.62 -2.23 -2.34
C VAL A 27 -5.31 -1.64 -3.58
N ALA A 28 -4.82 -1.95 -4.79
CA ALA A 28 -5.46 -1.50 -6.03
C ALA A 28 -6.81 -2.17 -6.29
N ASP A 29 -6.94 -3.46 -5.97
CA ASP A 29 -8.17 -4.25 -6.10
C ASP A 29 -9.22 -3.85 -5.04
N PHE A 30 -8.79 -3.78 -3.79
CA PHE A 30 -9.67 -3.53 -2.65
C PHE A 30 -10.06 -2.05 -2.50
N GLY A 31 -9.13 -1.15 -2.82
CA GLY A 31 -9.32 0.29 -2.85
C GLY A 31 -9.00 1.01 -1.53
N VAL A 32 -8.18 2.06 -1.63
CA VAL A 32 -7.79 2.92 -0.50
C VAL A 32 -8.97 3.48 0.31
N PRO A 33 -10.08 3.98 -0.30
CA PRO A 33 -11.22 4.47 0.47
C PRO A 33 -11.82 3.39 1.38
N ARG A 34 -11.92 2.16 0.88
CA ARG A 34 -12.50 1.04 1.63
C ARG A 34 -11.62 0.63 2.81
N ILE A 35 -10.30 0.58 2.60
CA ILE A 35 -9.33 0.31 3.69
C ILE A 35 -9.51 1.33 4.82
N VAL A 36 -9.58 2.62 4.48
CA VAL A 36 -9.76 3.70 5.47
C VAL A 36 -11.09 3.58 6.20
N THR A 37 -12.17 3.24 5.49
CA THR A 37 -13.49 3.05 6.11
C THR A 37 -13.50 1.86 7.07
N VAL A 38 -12.98 0.69 6.67
CA VAL A 38 -13.00 -0.52 7.49
C VAL A 38 -12.09 -0.38 8.71
N LEU A 39 -10.83 0.04 8.52
CA LEU A 39 -9.92 0.28 9.65
C LEU A 39 -10.39 1.43 10.55
N GLY A 40 -11.19 2.36 10.02
CA GLY A 40 -11.77 3.47 10.77
C GLY A 40 -12.92 3.08 11.70
N GLN A 41 -13.43 1.83 11.64
CA GLN A 41 -14.44 1.31 12.56
C GLN A 41 -13.86 1.06 13.96
N ASP A 42 -12.56 0.74 14.05
CA ASP A 42 -11.83 0.60 15.31
C ASP A 42 -11.02 1.88 15.60
N PRO A 43 -11.22 2.55 16.75
CA PRO A 43 -10.48 3.76 17.10
C PRO A 43 -8.96 3.55 17.17
N ASN A 44 -8.49 2.35 17.51
CA ASN A 44 -7.06 2.04 17.62
C ASN A 44 -6.40 1.80 16.25
N LEU A 45 -7.19 1.42 15.24
CA LEU A 45 -6.70 1.09 13.89
C LEU A 45 -6.92 2.22 12.89
N ARG A 46 -7.52 3.33 13.32
CA ARG A 46 -7.86 4.47 12.47
C ARG A 46 -6.65 4.95 11.66
N VAL A 47 -6.85 5.06 10.35
CA VAL A 47 -5.86 5.54 9.38
C VAL A 47 -6.46 6.50 8.38
N THR A 48 -5.59 7.26 7.73
CA THR A 48 -5.97 8.18 6.65
C THR A 48 -5.58 7.61 5.29
N LYS A 49 -6.15 8.15 4.21
CA LYS A 49 -5.72 7.82 2.83
C LYS A 49 -4.21 8.07 2.66
N HIS A 50 -3.68 9.11 3.30
CA HIS A 50 -2.26 9.43 3.28
C HIS A 50 -1.41 8.31 3.88
N ALA A 51 -1.82 7.73 5.00
CA ALA A 51 -1.11 6.59 5.60
C ALA A 51 -1.02 5.39 4.64
N VAL A 52 -2.11 5.08 3.94
CA VAL A 52 -2.13 3.98 2.95
C VAL A 52 -1.18 4.26 1.78
N TYR A 53 -1.18 5.48 1.25
CA TYR A 53 -0.21 5.87 0.21
C TYR A 53 1.24 5.88 0.72
N HIS A 54 1.46 6.19 2.00
CA HIS A 54 2.76 6.08 2.62
C HIS A 54 3.22 4.61 2.64
N TRP A 55 2.33 3.68 2.96
CA TRP A 55 2.65 2.26 2.89
C TRP A 55 3.00 1.80 1.47
N LEU A 56 2.28 2.29 0.47
CA LEU A 56 2.58 2.04 -0.95
C LEU A 56 3.90 2.66 -1.43
N LYS A 57 4.45 3.64 -0.73
CA LYS A 57 5.80 4.18 -0.98
C LYS A 57 6.89 3.37 -0.30
N GLY A 58 6.52 2.38 0.51
CA GLY A 58 7.46 1.48 1.18
C GLY A 58 7.62 1.69 2.68
N TYR A 59 6.87 2.63 3.29
CA TYR A 59 6.90 2.81 4.73
C TYR A 59 6.07 1.72 5.42
N ALA A 60 6.67 0.93 6.29
CA ALA A 60 5.97 -0.18 6.92
C ALA A 60 4.79 0.31 7.79
N PRO A 61 3.59 -0.31 7.67
CA PRO A 61 2.53 -0.10 8.64
C PRO A 61 2.95 -0.61 10.03
N ARG A 62 2.30 -0.09 11.07
CA ARG A 62 2.42 -0.67 12.43
C ARG A 62 1.91 -2.12 12.43
N PRO A 63 2.44 -3.00 13.30
CA PRO A 63 2.05 -4.41 13.37
C PRO A 63 0.54 -4.62 13.50
N ASP A 64 -0.12 -3.86 14.38
CA ASP A 64 -1.59 -3.93 14.60
C ASP A 64 -2.38 -3.68 13.31
N ARG A 65 -1.93 -2.71 12.51
CA ARG A 65 -2.57 -2.35 11.24
C ARG A 65 -2.22 -3.38 10.15
N ALA A 66 -1.00 -3.92 10.16
CA ALA A 66 -0.60 -4.97 9.23
C ALA A 66 -1.43 -6.24 9.43
N LEU A 67 -1.67 -6.64 10.69
CA LEU A 67 -2.55 -7.74 11.06
C LEU A 67 -3.98 -7.49 10.58
N ALA A 68 -4.53 -6.31 10.87
CA ALA A 68 -5.89 -5.97 10.42
C ALA A 68 -6.04 -5.98 8.89
N LEU A 69 -5.00 -5.59 8.14
CA LEU A 69 -4.98 -5.69 6.67
C LEU A 69 -4.98 -7.15 6.21
N VAL A 70 -4.22 -8.03 6.89
CA VAL A 70 -4.20 -9.46 6.61
C VAL A 70 -5.58 -10.09 6.87
N GLU A 71 -6.20 -9.80 8.02
CA GLU A 71 -7.54 -10.27 8.35
C GLU A 71 -8.58 -9.80 7.32
N MET A 72 -8.54 -8.50 6.99
CA MET A 72 -9.42 -7.90 5.98
C MET A 72 -9.24 -8.51 4.59
N SER A 73 -8.04 -8.99 4.27
CA SER A 73 -7.74 -9.62 2.99
C SER A 73 -8.29 -11.05 2.86
N GLN A 74 -8.75 -11.66 3.96
CA GLN A 74 -9.23 -13.05 4.02
C GLN A 74 -8.21 -14.04 3.44
N GLY A 75 -6.92 -13.87 3.76
CA GLY A 75 -5.83 -14.74 3.31
C GLY A 75 -5.23 -14.39 1.95
N ARG A 76 -5.73 -13.35 1.26
CA ARG A 76 -5.13 -12.84 0.01
C ARG A 76 -3.86 -12.01 0.23
N LEU A 77 -3.59 -11.60 1.46
CA LEU A 77 -2.44 -10.82 1.87
C LEU A 77 -1.80 -11.47 3.10
N THR A 78 -0.47 -11.55 3.12
CA THR A 78 0.29 -12.03 4.27
C THR A 78 1.10 -10.89 4.90
N LEU A 79 1.50 -11.04 6.18
CA LEU A 79 2.40 -10.09 6.82
C LEU A 79 3.73 -9.96 6.06
N ASP A 80 4.27 -11.08 5.57
CA ASP A 80 5.51 -11.06 4.78
C ASP A 80 5.32 -10.22 3.52
N ALA A 81 4.23 -10.40 2.75
CA ALA A 81 3.96 -9.61 1.55
C ALA A 81 3.90 -8.09 1.83
N ILE A 82 3.36 -7.68 2.98
CA ILE A 82 3.32 -6.27 3.41
C ILE A 82 4.74 -5.74 3.67
N TYR A 83 5.57 -6.45 4.42
CA TYR A 83 6.92 -5.99 4.75
C TYR A 83 7.92 -6.15 3.59
N GLN A 84 7.75 -7.18 2.75
CA GLN A 84 8.51 -7.34 1.50
C GLN A 84 8.26 -6.17 0.56
N HIS A 85 7.02 -5.71 0.43
CA HIS A 85 6.71 -4.51 -0.34
C HIS A 85 7.54 -3.31 0.13
N GLY A 86 7.59 -3.08 1.46
CA GLY A 86 8.41 -2.02 2.04
C GLY A 86 9.89 -2.11 1.65
N ARG A 87 10.47 -3.31 1.72
CA ARG A 87 11.86 -3.56 1.31
C ARG A 87 12.08 -3.31 -0.18
N GLN A 88 11.16 -3.75 -1.04
CA GLN A 88 11.26 -3.59 -2.49
C GLN A 88 11.20 -2.12 -2.90
N MET A 89 10.27 -1.35 -2.34
CA MET A 89 10.14 0.08 -2.69
C MET A 89 11.36 0.89 -2.26
N ARG A 90 11.92 0.61 -1.07
CA ARG A 90 13.13 1.29 -0.59
C ARG A 90 14.38 0.95 -1.42
N ARG A 91 14.46 -0.25 -2.01
CA ARG A 91 15.56 -0.63 -2.91
C ARG A 91 15.43 0.08 -4.26
N SER A 92 14.23 0.16 -4.82
CA SER A 92 13.99 0.88 -6.08
C SER A 92 14.27 2.38 -5.97
N GLU A 93 14.04 2.99 -4.79
CA GLU A 93 14.39 4.40 -4.56
C GLU A 93 15.90 4.64 -4.42
N GLY A 94 16.65 3.68 -3.86
CA GLY A 94 18.11 3.74 -3.74
C GLY A 94 18.86 3.48 -5.06
N ASP A 95 18.30 2.66 -5.95
CA ASP A 95 18.88 2.35 -7.27
C ASP A 95 18.78 3.54 -8.25
N ALA A 96 17.80 4.42 -8.05
CA ALA A 96 17.62 5.65 -8.82
C ALA A 96 18.47 6.85 -8.32
N GLY A 97 19.33 6.66 -7.32
CA GLY A 97 20.04 7.73 -6.61
C GLY A 97 21.55 7.51 -6.37
N GLY A 98 22.20 6.62 -7.10
CA GLY A 98 23.68 6.49 -7.08
C GLY A 98 24.37 7.61 -7.86
N PRO A 99 25.48 8.19 -7.38
CA PRO A 99 26.10 9.37 -7.98
C PRO A 99 26.71 9.07 -9.35
N GLN A 100 26.53 10.01 -10.28
CA GLN A 100 27.27 10.16 -11.53
C GLN A 100 28.59 10.89 -11.27
#